data_AF-A0A9W4T0S2-F1
#
_entry.id   AF-A0A9W4T0S2-F1
#
_cell.length_a   1.000
_cell.length_b   1.000
_cell.length_c   1.000
_cell.angle_alpha   90.00
_cell.angle_beta   90.00
_cell.angle_gamma   90.00
#
_symmetry.space_group_name_H-M   'P 1'
#
loop_
_entity.id
_entity.type
_entity.pdbx_description
1 polymer ?
#
loop_
_entity_poly.entity_id
_entity_poly.type
_entity_poly.pdbx_seq_one_letter_code
_entity_poly.pdbx_strand_id
1 'polypeptide(L)'
;MLNKIKVIGEFLPPEIKERDNKDGERKEKIIYFNLKVPRPNNNSETILRCLATKQEVVEKIEQGIAEKDIIEVQGYLRNEIKGRQIIINVREINKLNISFEQIDRKNSNYLRLIGKIITNIDSQNDNQGKINFRISVPREVGSQKFSDKSSIPPLYFCVVDEEKVAGILAKVKEQLKEHDIILLEGSLQTKIVVNKIWKDGEEKTEISRPSHIIVQAFTLIDSDLTSNFYSLAGFPRVIGETKLKVIDFTKPREDKKVDNQEKY
;
A
#
# COMPACT_ATOMS: atom_id res chain seq x y z
N MET A 1 -15.67 -6.59 -7.54
CA MET A 1 -14.67 -6.68 -6.45
C MET A 1 -13.84 -5.40 -6.40
N LEU A 2 -13.60 -4.83 -5.22
CA LEU A 2 -12.87 -3.57 -5.09
C LEU A 2 -11.47 -3.82 -4.51
N ASN A 3 -10.47 -3.99 -5.39
CA ASN A 3 -9.05 -3.90 -5.08
C ASN A 3 -8.44 -2.92 -6.08
N LYS A 4 -8.42 -1.63 -5.73
CA LYS A 4 -8.01 -0.56 -6.63
C LYS A 4 -6.97 0.30 -5.95
N ILE A 5 -5.97 0.73 -6.71
CA ILE A 5 -5.00 1.74 -6.29
C ILE A 5 -4.76 2.71 -7.44
N LYS A 6 -4.64 3.99 -7.10
CA LYS A 6 -4.17 5.08 -7.95
C LYS A 6 -2.96 5.72 -7.29
N VAL A 7 -1.88 5.85 -8.06
CA VAL A 7 -0.62 6.46 -7.61
C VAL A 7 -0.16 7.48 -8.63
N ILE A 8 0.31 8.62 -8.17
CA ILE A 8 1.03 9.61 -8.97
C ILE A 8 2.43 9.75 -8.37
N GLY A 9 3.46 9.56 -9.18
CA GLY A 9 4.84 9.59 -8.72
C GLY A 9 5.85 9.72 -9.85
N GLU A 10 7.09 9.96 -9.45
CA GLU A 10 8.24 10.01 -10.35
C GLU A 10 8.69 8.60 -10.72
N PHE A 11 8.80 8.33 -12.01
CA PHE A 11 9.21 7.06 -12.58
C PHE A 11 10.71 6.83 -12.36
N LEU A 12 11.05 5.73 -11.70
CA LEU A 12 12.43 5.29 -11.48
C LEU A 12 12.82 4.19 -12.48
N PRO A 13 14.13 3.94 -12.69
CA PRO A 13 14.61 3.02 -13.71
C PRO A 13 13.93 1.63 -13.66
N PRO A 14 13.45 1.13 -14.82
CA PRO A 14 12.80 -0.17 -14.90
C PRO A 14 13.79 -1.35 -14.95
N GLU A 15 13.34 -2.49 -14.46
CA GLU A 15 13.94 -3.82 -14.62
C GLU A 15 13.06 -4.63 -15.59
N ILE A 16 13.57 -4.87 -16.79
CA ILE A 16 12.86 -5.61 -17.84
C ILE A 16 13.22 -7.09 -17.76
N LYS A 17 12.21 -7.96 -17.79
CA LYS A 17 12.34 -9.41 -17.86
C LYS A 17 11.56 -9.96 -19.03
N GLU A 18 12.07 -11.03 -19.61
CA GLU A 18 11.36 -11.82 -20.60
C GLU A 18 10.82 -13.09 -19.94
N ARG A 19 9.60 -13.49 -20.29
CA ARG A 19 9.01 -14.75 -19.87
C ARG A 19 8.45 -15.46 -21.09
N ASP A 20 8.63 -16.77 -21.17
CA ASP A 20 7.96 -17.56 -22.19
C ASP A 20 6.44 -17.47 -21.98
N ASN A 21 5.70 -17.17 -23.04
CA ASN A 21 4.24 -17.22 -23.00
C ASN A 21 3.80 -18.66 -22.71
N LYS A 22 2.59 -18.84 -22.17
CA LYS A 22 2.01 -20.16 -21.88
C LYS A 22 1.97 -21.09 -23.10
N ASP A 23 1.97 -20.52 -24.29
CA ASP A 23 1.93 -21.23 -25.57
C ASP A 23 3.32 -21.40 -26.22
N GLY A 24 4.40 -20.92 -25.60
CA GLY A 24 5.79 -21.14 -26.04
C GLY A 24 6.25 -20.42 -27.31
N GLU A 25 5.34 -19.79 -28.07
CA GLU A 25 5.64 -19.19 -29.38
C GLU A 25 6.18 -17.76 -29.34
N ARG A 26 5.97 -17.02 -28.23
CA ARG A 26 6.44 -15.63 -28.07
C ARG A 26 6.91 -15.36 -26.65
N LYS A 27 7.94 -14.52 -26.51
CA LYS A 27 8.37 -14.00 -25.21
C LYS A 27 7.48 -12.82 -24.81
N GLU A 28 6.78 -12.94 -23.68
CA GLU A 28 6.10 -11.81 -23.04
C GLU A 28 7.13 -10.99 -22.25
N LYS A 29 7.19 -9.68 -22.55
CA LYS A 29 7.97 -8.75 -21.75
C LYS A 29 7.20 -8.38 -20.48
N ILE A 30 7.92 -8.41 -19.36
CA ILE A 30 7.42 -8.03 -18.04
C ILE A 30 8.32 -6.91 -17.54
N ILE A 31 7.73 -5.78 -17.17
CA ILE A 31 8.48 -4.64 -16.64
C ILE A 31 8.18 -4.49 -15.16
N TYR A 32 9.22 -4.58 -14.34
CA TYR A 32 9.18 -4.10 -12.97
C TYR A 32 9.74 -2.69 -12.92
N PHE A 33 9.11 -1.79 -12.19
CA PHE A 33 9.65 -0.45 -11.99
C PHE A 33 9.28 0.07 -10.61
N ASN A 34 9.91 1.14 -10.18
CA ASN A 34 9.59 1.78 -8.92
C ASN A 34 9.04 3.18 -9.17
N LEU A 35 8.18 3.64 -8.26
CA LEU A 35 7.73 5.01 -8.21
C LEU A 35 8.20 5.66 -6.92
N LYS A 36 8.83 6.82 -7.04
CA LYS A 36 9.02 7.73 -5.91
C LYS A 36 7.74 8.56 -5.77
N VAL A 37 7.10 8.48 -4.60
CA VAL A 37 5.75 8.99 -4.37
C VAL A 37 5.74 9.88 -3.13
N PRO A 38 5.20 11.11 -3.19
CA PRO A 38 5.04 11.91 -1.98
C PRO A 38 3.98 11.27 -1.08
N ARG A 39 4.23 11.24 0.23
CA ARG A 39 3.25 10.69 1.18
C ARG A 39 2.13 11.71 1.45
N PRO A 40 0.87 11.26 1.60
CA PRO A 40 -0.24 12.18 1.86
C PRO A 40 -0.18 12.90 3.21
N ASN A 41 0.48 12.30 4.21
CA ASN A 41 0.36 12.72 5.60
C ASN A 41 1.57 13.53 6.10
N ASN A 42 2.60 13.77 5.27
CA ASN A 42 3.78 14.57 5.66
C ASN A 42 4.62 14.97 4.44
N ASN A 43 5.66 15.78 4.67
CA ASN A 43 6.66 16.17 3.67
C ASN A 43 7.67 15.06 3.32
N SER A 44 7.33 13.78 3.57
CA SER A 44 8.21 12.65 3.23
C SER A 44 7.72 11.91 1.99
N GLU A 45 8.52 10.92 1.56
CA GLU A 45 8.31 10.17 0.32
C GLU A 45 8.32 8.67 0.61
N THR A 46 7.78 7.88 -0.31
CA THR A 46 7.84 6.42 -0.27
C THR A 46 8.17 5.89 -1.66
N ILE A 47 8.75 4.68 -1.71
CA ILE A 47 9.03 3.99 -2.95
C ILE A 47 8.05 2.82 -3.08
N LEU A 48 7.28 2.80 -4.16
CA LEU A 48 6.29 1.77 -4.45
C LEU A 48 6.74 0.96 -5.66
N ARG A 49 6.73 -0.37 -5.53
CA ARG A 49 7.12 -1.27 -6.63
C ARG A 49 5.90 -1.60 -7.48
N CYS A 50 6.07 -1.45 -8.79
CA CYS A 50 5.05 -1.67 -9.80
C CYS A 50 5.46 -2.82 -10.72
N LEU A 51 4.45 -3.46 -11.30
CA LEU A 51 4.58 -4.55 -12.26
C LEU A 51 3.64 -4.28 -13.43
N ALA A 52 4.21 -4.18 -14.64
CA ALA A 52 3.47 -4.14 -15.88
C ALA A 52 3.59 -5.48 -16.61
N THR A 53 2.44 -6.13 -16.83
CA THR A 53 2.33 -7.36 -17.64
C THR A 53 1.37 -7.22 -18.82
N LYS A 54 0.57 -6.15 -18.90
CA LYS A 54 -0.33 -5.92 -20.03
C LYS A 54 0.47 -5.29 -21.16
N GLN A 55 0.40 -5.87 -22.36
CA GLN A 55 1.19 -5.42 -23.52
C GLN A 55 1.05 -3.91 -23.78
N GLU A 56 -0.17 -3.37 -23.77
CA GLU A 56 -0.42 -1.92 -23.94
C GLU A 56 0.33 -1.04 -22.91
N VAL A 57 0.45 -1.50 -21.66
CA VAL A 57 1.16 -0.77 -20.60
C VAL A 57 2.68 -0.86 -20.83
N VAL A 58 3.16 -2.04 -21.23
CA VAL A 58 4.56 -2.27 -21.56
C VAL A 58 4.98 -1.38 -22.73
N GLU A 59 4.20 -1.35 -23.81
CA GLU A 59 4.45 -0.52 -24.98
C GLU A 59 4.48 0.97 -24.63
N LYS A 60 3.54 1.45 -23.80
CA LYS A 60 3.57 2.85 -23.32
C LYS A 60 4.86 3.20 -22.56
N ILE A 61 5.37 2.28 -21.75
CA ILE A 61 6.63 2.49 -21.03
C ILE A 61 7.79 2.55 -22.02
N GLU A 62 7.89 1.58 -22.94
CA GLU A 62 8.98 1.51 -23.93
C GLU A 62 8.99 2.70 -24.92
N GLN A 63 7.82 3.25 -25.25
CA GLN A 63 7.69 4.27 -26.29
C GLN A 63 7.82 5.72 -25.81
N GLY A 64 7.67 6.00 -24.50
CA GLY A 64 7.58 7.42 -24.09
C GLY A 64 7.67 7.76 -22.61
N ILE A 65 7.93 6.79 -21.72
CA ILE A 65 8.13 7.07 -20.30
C ILE A 65 9.61 6.92 -19.98
N ALA A 66 10.25 8.05 -19.70
CA ALA A 66 11.66 8.15 -19.32
C ALA A 66 11.82 8.22 -17.79
N GLU A 67 13.05 7.98 -17.32
CA GLU A 67 13.41 8.23 -15.93
C GLU A 67 13.09 9.67 -15.54
N LYS A 68 12.56 9.84 -14.32
CA LYS A 68 12.12 11.12 -13.73
C LYS A 68 10.83 11.70 -14.32
N ASP A 69 10.20 11.04 -15.30
CA ASP A 69 8.87 11.43 -15.73
C ASP A 69 7.86 11.26 -14.59
N ILE A 70 6.94 12.21 -14.44
CA ILE A 70 5.82 12.07 -13.52
C ILE A 70 4.72 11.28 -14.23
N ILE A 71 4.29 10.18 -13.60
CA ILE A 71 3.27 9.30 -14.16
C ILE A 71 2.15 9.05 -13.15
N GLU A 72 0.95 8.89 -13.68
CA GLU A 72 -0.18 8.29 -12.99
C GLU A 72 -0.26 6.80 -13.33
N VAL A 73 -0.35 5.97 -12.30
CA VAL A 73 -0.56 4.53 -12.39
C VAL A 73 -1.89 4.18 -11.73
N GLN A 74 -2.71 3.42 -12.45
CA GLN A 74 -3.90 2.79 -11.89
C GLN A 74 -3.77 1.26 -11.98
N GLY A 75 -4.18 0.58 -10.93
CA GLY A 75 -4.00 -0.86 -10.86
C GLY A 75 -4.63 -1.48 -9.62
N TYR A 76 -4.07 -2.60 -9.20
CA TYR A 76 -4.55 -3.37 -8.07
C TYR A 76 -3.37 -3.99 -7.31
N LEU A 77 -3.56 -4.24 -6.02
CA LEU A 77 -2.50 -4.74 -5.16
C LEU A 77 -2.32 -6.24 -5.33
N ARG A 78 -1.08 -6.70 -5.20
CA ARG A 78 -0.71 -8.11 -5.07
C ARG A 78 0.45 -8.25 -4.09
N ASN A 79 0.49 -9.35 -3.34
CA ASN A 79 1.66 -9.68 -2.53
C ASN A 79 2.74 -10.26 -3.44
N GLU A 80 3.99 -9.91 -3.16
CA GLU A 80 5.14 -10.61 -3.72
C GLU A 80 5.16 -12.08 -3.24
N ILE A 81 5.51 -13.02 -4.13
CA ILE A 81 5.45 -14.46 -3.84
C ILE A 81 6.38 -14.86 -2.69
N LYS A 82 7.54 -14.20 -2.58
CA LYS A 82 8.60 -14.53 -1.60
C LYS A 82 8.92 -13.38 -0.64
N GLY A 83 7.99 -12.45 -0.42
CA GLY A 83 8.26 -11.23 0.32
C GLY A 83 7.09 -10.70 1.13
N ARG A 84 7.39 -9.74 2.01
CA ARG A 84 6.39 -8.91 2.71
C ARG A 84 6.09 -7.61 1.95
N GLN A 85 6.52 -7.51 0.69
CA GLN A 85 6.27 -6.35 -0.16
C GLN A 85 4.93 -6.51 -0.89
N ILE A 86 4.20 -5.41 -0.98
CA ILE A 86 3.00 -5.29 -1.81
C ILE A 86 3.41 -4.62 -3.12
N ILE A 87 3.09 -5.27 -4.24
CA ILE A 87 3.36 -4.81 -5.59
C ILE A 87 2.06 -4.28 -6.20
N ILE A 88 2.17 -3.17 -6.93
CA ILE A 88 1.08 -2.61 -7.72
C ILE A 88 1.11 -3.29 -9.09
N ASN A 89 0.11 -4.12 -9.40
CA ASN A 89 -0.04 -4.64 -10.75
C ASN A 89 -0.79 -3.61 -11.61
N VAL A 90 -0.09 -3.06 -12.59
CA VAL A 90 -0.51 -1.90 -13.37
C VAL A 90 -1.53 -2.32 -14.44
N ARG A 91 -2.65 -1.59 -14.48
CA ARG A 91 -3.69 -1.73 -15.52
C ARG A 91 -3.64 -0.57 -16.50
N GLU A 92 -3.36 0.63 -16.01
CA GLU A 92 -3.29 1.84 -16.80
C GLU A 92 -2.11 2.69 -16.32
N ILE A 93 -1.47 3.37 -17.28
CA ILE A 93 -0.34 4.26 -17.05
C ILE A 93 -0.48 5.47 -17.97
N ASN A 94 -0.29 6.66 -17.41
CA ASN A 94 -0.36 7.94 -18.12
C ASN A 94 0.79 8.85 -17.68
N LYS A 95 1.52 9.42 -18.63
CA LYS A 95 2.51 10.47 -18.36
C LYS A 95 1.79 11.79 -18.10
N LEU A 96 2.23 12.51 -17.07
CA LEU A 96 1.71 13.81 -16.69
C LEU A 96 2.73 14.90 -17.01
N ASN A 97 2.26 16.03 -17.53
CA ASN A 97 3.11 17.19 -17.81
C ASN A 97 3.17 18.12 -16.59
N ILE A 98 3.72 17.62 -15.49
CA ILE A 98 3.89 18.33 -14.22
C ILE A 98 5.26 17.99 -13.61
N SER A 99 5.74 18.82 -12.69
CA SER A 99 6.91 18.50 -11.87
C SER A 99 6.52 17.71 -10.61
N PHE A 100 7.51 17.10 -9.95
CA PHE A 100 7.27 16.33 -8.73
C PHE A 100 6.66 17.18 -7.60
N GLU A 101 7.06 18.44 -7.50
CA GLU A 101 6.59 19.41 -6.51
C GLU A 101 5.13 19.81 -6.72
N GLN A 102 4.62 19.67 -7.95
CA GLN A 102 3.23 19.98 -8.32
C GLN A 102 2.27 18.83 -8.02
N ILE A 103 2.77 17.65 -7.61
CA ILE A 103 1.92 16.52 -7.26
C ILE A 103 1.09 16.86 -6.02
N ASP A 104 -0.24 16.78 -6.14
CA ASP A 104 -1.13 16.85 -5.00
C ASP A 104 -0.90 15.66 -4.05
N ARG A 105 -0.20 15.92 -2.96
CA ARG A 105 0.16 14.92 -1.94
C ARG A 105 -1.05 14.18 -1.40
N LYS A 106 -2.21 14.84 -1.26
CA LYS A 106 -3.40 14.22 -0.67
C LYS A 106 -3.97 13.13 -1.57
N ASN A 107 -3.81 13.28 -2.89
CA ASN A 107 -4.41 12.42 -3.91
C ASN A 107 -3.37 11.61 -4.71
N SER A 108 -2.09 11.69 -4.35
CA SER A 108 -0.98 11.01 -5.05
C SER A 108 -0.87 9.52 -4.75
N ASN A 109 -1.51 9.04 -3.68
CA ASN A 109 -1.37 7.66 -3.24
C ASN A 109 -2.64 7.24 -2.52
N TYR A 110 -3.58 6.69 -3.28
CA TYR A 110 -4.90 6.36 -2.79
C TYR A 110 -5.30 4.96 -3.23
N LEU A 111 -5.75 4.15 -2.28
CA LEU A 111 -6.27 2.81 -2.51
C LEU A 111 -7.67 2.65 -1.93
N ARG A 112 -8.40 1.69 -2.49
CA ARG A 112 -9.68 1.21 -1.99
C ARG A 112 -9.71 -0.30 -2.04
N LEU A 113 -9.99 -0.91 -0.89
CA LEU A 113 -10.06 -2.36 -0.72
C LEU A 113 -11.39 -2.74 -0.08
N ILE A 114 -12.02 -3.81 -0.54
CA ILE A 114 -13.04 -4.52 0.24
C ILE A 114 -12.41 -5.81 0.74
N GLY A 115 -12.41 -6.01 2.06
CA GLY A 115 -11.78 -7.17 2.67
C GLY A 115 -12.36 -7.51 4.03
N LYS A 116 -12.07 -8.73 4.47
CA LYS A 116 -12.46 -9.25 5.78
C LYS A 116 -11.32 -9.08 6.78
N ILE A 117 -11.60 -8.56 7.98
CA ILE A 117 -10.64 -8.46 9.07
C ILE A 117 -10.34 -9.86 9.60
N ILE A 118 -9.06 -10.20 9.74
CA ILE A 118 -8.60 -11.53 10.21
C ILE A 118 -7.70 -11.44 11.44
N THR A 119 -7.72 -10.29 12.11
CA THR A 119 -6.94 -10.04 13.32
C THR A 119 -7.91 -9.54 14.36
N ASN A 120 -7.85 -10.10 15.57
CA ASN A 120 -8.54 -9.55 16.71
C ASN A 120 -7.94 -8.17 17.04
N ILE A 121 -8.77 -7.13 16.90
CA ILE A 121 -8.38 -5.73 17.11
C ILE A 121 -8.25 -5.45 18.61
N ASP A 122 -9.11 -6.04 19.44
CA ASP A 122 -9.13 -5.84 20.90
C ASP A 122 -7.85 -6.35 21.58
N SER A 123 -7.18 -7.34 20.97
CA SER A 123 -5.93 -7.90 21.49
C SER A 123 -4.68 -7.13 21.02
N GLN A 124 -4.84 -6.08 20.21
CA GLN A 124 -3.73 -5.22 19.82
C GLN A 124 -3.44 -4.22 20.94
N ASN A 125 -2.28 -4.36 21.58
CA ASN A 125 -1.79 -3.34 22.51
C ASN A 125 -1.72 -1.99 21.80
N ASP A 126 -2.29 -0.95 22.41
CA ASP A 126 -2.14 0.42 21.96
C ASP A 126 -0.70 0.86 22.16
N ASN A 127 0.12 0.61 21.15
CA ASN A 127 1.48 1.09 21.11
C ASN A 127 1.48 2.54 20.65
N GLN A 128 1.28 3.46 21.59
CA GLN A 128 1.47 4.89 21.39
C GLN A 128 0.55 5.49 20.31
N GLY A 129 -0.74 5.17 20.33
CA GLY A 129 -1.73 5.70 19.39
C GLY A 129 -1.73 4.98 18.03
N LYS A 130 -1.35 3.70 18.02
CA LYS A 130 -1.28 2.88 16.79
C LYS A 130 -1.94 1.53 16.97
N ILE A 131 -2.67 1.12 15.95
CA ILE A 131 -3.24 -0.23 15.83
C ILE A 131 -2.79 -0.84 14.52
N ASN A 132 -2.41 -2.12 14.57
CA ASN A 132 -2.09 -2.91 13.39
C ASN A 132 -3.09 -4.04 13.27
N PHE A 133 -3.63 -4.24 12.07
CA PHE A 133 -4.51 -5.39 11.79
C PHE A 133 -4.28 -5.89 10.37
N ARG A 134 -4.83 -7.06 10.05
CA ARG A 134 -4.73 -7.61 8.69
C ARG A 134 -6.12 -7.77 8.09
N ILE A 135 -6.20 -7.47 6.80
CA ILE A 135 -7.39 -7.75 5.99
C ILE A 135 -7.08 -8.79 4.95
N SER A 136 -8.03 -9.70 4.75
CA SER A 136 -8.07 -10.67 3.67
C SER A 136 -8.92 -10.09 2.54
N VAL A 137 -8.30 -9.83 1.39
CA VAL A 137 -8.99 -9.26 0.22
C VAL A 137 -9.19 -10.36 -0.81
N PRO A 138 -10.42 -10.73 -1.16
CA PRO A 138 -10.66 -11.79 -2.13
C PRO A 138 -10.01 -11.44 -3.49
N ARG A 139 -9.65 -12.46 -4.28
CA ARG A 139 -9.19 -12.28 -5.67
C ARG A 139 -10.35 -12.53 -6.61
N GLU A 140 -10.39 -11.81 -7.73
CA GLU A 140 -11.35 -12.11 -8.78
C GLU A 140 -10.99 -13.48 -9.36
N VAL A 141 -11.77 -14.49 -9.01
CA VAL A 141 -11.57 -15.86 -9.46
C VAL A 141 -12.19 -15.96 -10.85
N GLY A 142 -11.42 -15.61 -11.88
CA GLY A 142 -11.74 -16.04 -13.23
C GLY A 142 -11.61 -17.56 -13.29
N SER A 143 -12.75 -18.27 -13.26
CA SER A 143 -12.97 -19.69 -13.58
C SER A 143 -11.74 -20.57 -13.82
N GLN A 144 -10.88 -20.79 -12.82
CA GLN A 144 -9.82 -21.81 -12.89
C GLN A 144 -9.63 -22.46 -11.52
N LYS A 145 -10.04 -23.73 -11.49
CA LYS A 145 -9.67 -24.85 -10.61
C LYS A 145 -9.19 -24.46 -9.20
N PHE A 146 -10.05 -24.77 -8.22
CA PHE A 146 -9.87 -24.67 -6.77
C PHE A 146 -8.69 -25.47 -6.16
N SER A 147 -7.78 -26.03 -6.96
CA SER A 147 -6.77 -26.99 -6.47
C SER A 147 -5.39 -26.40 -6.19
N ASP A 148 -5.10 -25.15 -6.54
CA ASP A 148 -3.76 -24.59 -6.31
C ASP A 148 -3.73 -23.68 -5.08
N LYS A 149 -2.61 -23.74 -4.34
CA LYS A 149 -2.23 -22.85 -3.23
C LYS A 149 -2.28 -21.33 -3.57
N SER A 150 -2.64 -20.99 -4.80
CA SER A 150 -2.94 -19.65 -5.32
C SER A 150 -4.34 -19.13 -4.95
N SER A 151 -5.19 -19.97 -4.36
CA SER A 151 -6.57 -19.67 -3.92
C SER A 151 -6.68 -18.89 -2.61
N ILE A 152 -5.59 -18.80 -1.82
CA ILE A 152 -5.59 -18.05 -0.57
C ILE A 152 -5.65 -16.54 -0.90
N PRO A 153 -6.68 -15.82 -0.42
CA PRO A 153 -6.78 -14.38 -0.61
C PRO A 153 -5.53 -13.66 -0.08
N PRO A 154 -5.00 -12.64 -0.77
CA PRO A 154 -3.91 -11.84 -0.26
C PRO A 154 -4.28 -11.21 1.08
N LEU A 155 -3.33 -11.30 2.01
CA LEU A 155 -3.41 -10.63 3.30
C LEU A 155 -2.62 -9.32 3.21
N TYR A 156 -3.25 -8.21 3.59
CA TYR A 156 -2.62 -6.91 3.66
C TYR A 156 -2.52 -6.43 5.10
N PHE A 157 -1.34 -5.94 5.46
CA PHE A 157 -1.09 -5.30 6.75
C PHE A 157 -1.62 -3.88 6.71
N CYS A 158 -2.53 -3.56 7.63
CA CYS A 158 -3.13 -2.25 7.79
C CYS A 158 -2.63 -1.65 9.11
N VAL A 159 -2.38 -0.34 9.08
CA VAL A 159 -1.92 0.45 10.22
C VAL A 159 -2.83 1.65 10.35
N VAL A 160 -3.40 1.79 11.55
CA VAL A 160 -4.04 3.02 12.01
C VAL A 160 -3.03 3.74 12.88
N ASP A 161 -2.75 5.00 12.57
CA ASP A 161 -1.70 5.79 13.21
C ASP A 161 -2.24 7.19 13.47
N GLU A 162 -2.59 7.48 14.72
CA GLU A 162 -3.26 8.72 15.14
C GLU A 162 -2.40 9.98 14.90
N GLU A 163 -1.08 9.80 14.78
CA GLU A 163 -0.16 10.87 14.38
C GLU A 163 -0.30 11.24 12.90
N LYS A 164 -0.70 10.27 12.06
CA LYS A 164 -0.81 10.41 10.60
C LYS A 164 -2.25 10.73 10.17
N VAL A 165 -3.23 10.08 10.78
CA VAL A 165 -4.65 10.21 10.48
C VAL A 165 -5.38 10.29 11.81
N ALA A 166 -5.91 11.47 12.13
CA ALA A 166 -6.57 11.73 13.40
C ALA A 166 -8.03 11.30 13.41
N GLY A 167 -8.54 10.95 14.59
CA GLY A 167 -9.96 10.71 14.84
C GLY A 167 -10.47 9.34 14.40
N ILE A 168 -9.65 8.54 13.72
CA ILE A 168 -10.04 7.21 13.22
C ILE A 168 -9.71 6.09 14.20
N LEU A 169 -8.66 6.23 15.04
CA LEU A 169 -8.21 5.18 15.95
C LEU A 169 -9.31 4.74 16.92
N ALA A 170 -9.96 5.70 17.58
CA ALA A 170 -11.04 5.43 18.52
C ALA A 170 -12.21 4.70 17.83
N LYS A 171 -12.56 5.12 16.61
CA LYS A 171 -13.65 4.50 15.84
C LYS A 171 -13.33 3.09 15.37
N VAL A 172 -12.07 2.82 15.01
CA VAL A 172 -11.62 1.45 14.72
C VAL A 172 -11.75 0.56 15.95
N LYS A 173 -11.31 1.02 17.12
CA LYS A 173 -11.46 0.26 18.38
C LYS A 173 -12.91 0.01 18.78
N GLU A 174 -13.76 1.01 18.57
CA GLU A 174 -15.17 0.96 18.98
C GLU A 174 -16.01 0.07 18.06
N GLN A 175 -15.76 0.13 16.74
CA GLN A 175 -16.69 -0.41 15.75
C GLN A 175 -16.21 -1.68 15.03
N LEU A 176 -14.90 -1.90 14.94
CA LEU A 176 -14.36 -2.99 14.13
C LEU A 176 -13.94 -4.18 15.00
N LYS A 177 -14.27 -5.38 14.53
CA LYS A 177 -13.95 -6.67 15.16
C LYS A 177 -13.30 -7.62 14.17
N GLU A 178 -12.73 -8.69 14.70
CA GLU A 178 -12.32 -9.80 13.87
C GLU A 178 -13.51 -10.33 13.06
N HIS A 179 -13.26 -10.66 11.79
CA HIS A 179 -14.23 -11.16 10.83
C HIS A 179 -15.20 -10.14 10.22
N ASP A 180 -15.15 -8.87 10.63
CA ASP A 180 -15.91 -7.82 9.96
C ASP A 180 -15.47 -7.66 8.50
N ILE A 181 -16.43 -7.36 7.64
CA ILE A 181 -16.17 -6.99 6.24
C ILE A 181 -16.17 -5.47 6.17
N ILE A 182 -15.10 -4.90 5.64
CA ILE A 182 -14.96 -3.45 5.52
C ILE A 182 -14.62 -3.05 4.09
N LEU A 183 -15.15 -1.91 3.67
CA LEU A 183 -14.52 -1.09 2.65
C LEU A 183 -13.48 -0.21 3.35
N LEU A 184 -12.22 -0.40 2.98
CA LEU A 184 -11.06 0.33 3.50
C LEU A 184 -10.52 1.28 2.45
N GLU A 185 -10.21 2.51 2.86
CA GLU A 185 -9.52 3.50 2.05
C GLU A 185 -8.26 3.98 2.76
N GLY A 186 -7.21 4.24 1.99
CA GLY A 186 -5.92 4.58 2.57
C GLY A 186 -4.86 4.88 1.55
N SER A 187 -3.60 4.82 2.02
CA SER A 187 -2.41 4.96 1.19
C SER A 187 -1.44 3.82 1.42
N LEU A 188 -0.73 3.40 0.37
CA LEU A 188 0.27 2.34 0.45
C LEU A 188 1.62 2.92 0.89
N GLN A 189 2.28 2.30 1.86
CA GLN A 189 3.61 2.72 2.31
C GLN A 189 4.56 1.53 2.36
N THR A 190 5.75 1.68 1.77
CA THR A 190 6.86 0.74 1.97
C THR A 190 7.83 1.29 3.01
N LYS A 191 8.20 0.48 4.00
CA LYS A 191 9.24 0.79 4.99
C LYS A 191 10.50 0.01 4.64
N ILE A 192 11.65 0.67 4.70
CA ILE A 192 12.95 -0.01 4.64
C ILE A 192 13.32 -0.41 6.07
N VAL A 193 13.62 -1.68 6.27
CA VAL A 193 14.08 -2.23 7.55
C VAL A 193 15.43 -2.87 7.28
N VAL A 194 16.47 -2.34 7.93
CA VAL A 194 17.84 -2.83 7.85
C VAL A 194 18.10 -3.66 9.09
N ASN A 195 18.29 -4.96 8.91
CA ASN A 195 18.62 -5.91 9.97
C ASN A 195 20.08 -6.31 9.84
N LYS A 196 20.78 -6.37 10.96
CA LYS A 196 22.11 -7.00 11.06
C LYS A 196 21.88 -8.43 11.54
N ILE A 197 22.13 -9.41 10.68
CA ILE A 197 21.98 -10.82 10.98
C ILE A 197 23.36 -11.48 11.00
N TRP A 198 23.60 -12.35 11.96
CA TRP A 198 24.81 -13.16 11.98
C TRP A 198 24.55 -14.42 11.16
N LYS A 199 25.35 -14.66 10.12
CA LYS A 199 25.26 -15.85 9.29
C LYS A 199 26.66 -16.38 9.02
N ASP A 200 26.89 -17.63 9.38
CA ASP A 200 28.18 -18.31 9.22
C ASP A 200 29.34 -17.61 9.95
N GLY A 201 29.06 -17.00 11.11
CA GLY A 201 30.05 -16.26 11.91
C GLY A 201 30.34 -14.84 11.42
N GLU A 202 29.72 -14.39 10.32
CA GLU A 202 29.86 -13.04 9.77
C GLU A 202 28.59 -12.21 9.97
N GLU A 203 28.76 -10.93 10.28
CA GLU A 203 27.65 -9.95 10.31
C GLU A 203 27.25 -9.59 8.88
N LYS A 204 26.06 -10.03 8.47
CA LYS A 204 25.44 -9.68 7.18
C LYS A 204 24.32 -8.68 7.37
N THR A 205 24.28 -7.66 6.53
CA THR A 205 23.18 -6.68 6.51
C THR A 205 22.07 -7.18 5.58
N GLU A 206 20.92 -7.51 6.15
CA GLU A 206 19.70 -7.85 5.41
C GLU A 206 18.79 -6.62 5.31
N ILE A 207 18.41 -6.24 4.09
CA ILE A 207 17.48 -5.14 3.84
C ILE A 207 16.13 -5.72 3.45
N SER A 208 15.13 -5.58 4.32
CA SER A 208 13.74 -5.93 4.03
C SER A 208 12.90 -4.68 3.71
N ARG A 209 11.88 -4.86 2.86
CA ARG A 209 11.01 -3.78 2.39
C ARG A 209 9.52 -4.09 2.62
N PRO A 210 9.07 -4.28 3.88
CA PRO A 210 7.67 -4.54 4.15
C PRO A 210 6.78 -3.37 3.72
N SER A 211 5.68 -3.70 3.05
CA SER A 211 4.64 -2.73 2.70
C SER A 211 3.45 -2.86 3.65
N HIS A 212 2.82 -1.73 3.96
CA HIS A 212 1.62 -1.66 4.78
C HIS A 212 0.71 -0.54 4.26
N ILE A 213 -0.57 -0.63 4.62
CA ILE A 213 -1.60 0.33 4.27
C ILE A 213 -1.81 1.24 5.46
N ILE A 214 -1.69 2.55 5.26
CA ILE A 214 -2.13 3.55 6.24
C ILE A 214 -3.61 3.78 6.04
N VAL A 215 -4.40 3.42 7.03
CA VAL A 215 -5.86 3.54 6.98
C VAL A 215 -6.25 5.01 7.14
N GLN A 216 -7.04 5.52 6.19
CA GLN A 216 -7.53 6.90 6.18
C GLN A 216 -9.05 6.97 6.37
N ALA A 217 -9.77 5.97 5.87
CA ALA A 217 -11.20 5.83 6.08
C ALA A 217 -11.60 4.36 6.05
N PHE A 218 -12.74 4.05 6.68
CA PHE A 218 -13.37 2.76 6.54
C PHE A 218 -14.89 2.88 6.49
N THR A 219 -15.54 1.83 6.04
CA THR A 219 -16.98 1.65 6.06
C THR A 219 -17.23 0.20 6.42
N LEU A 220 -17.91 -0.03 7.54
CA LEU A 220 -18.35 -1.37 7.93
C LEU A 220 -19.47 -1.81 7.00
N ILE A 221 -19.37 -3.03 6.48
CA ILE A 221 -20.37 -3.65 5.62
C ILE A 221 -21.10 -4.68 6.48
N ASP A 222 -22.17 -4.23 7.13
CA ASP A 222 -22.98 -4.97 8.11
C ASP A 222 -24.20 -5.70 7.48
N SER A 223 -24.31 -5.69 6.15
CA SER A 223 -25.46 -6.24 5.44
C SER A 223 -25.06 -7.33 4.43
N ASP A 224 -25.68 -8.51 4.55
CA ASP A 224 -25.61 -9.61 3.58
C ASP A 224 -26.41 -9.34 2.29
N LEU A 225 -27.07 -8.18 2.19
CA LEU A 225 -27.90 -7.83 1.05
C LEU A 225 -27.04 -7.39 -0.13
N THR A 226 -26.80 -8.34 -1.02
CA THR A 226 -26.18 -8.19 -2.35
C THR A 226 -26.76 -7.03 -3.19
N SER A 227 -27.96 -6.54 -2.88
CA SER A 227 -28.59 -5.37 -3.51
C SER A 227 -27.98 -4.01 -3.13
N ASN A 228 -27.29 -3.88 -1.99
CA ASN A 228 -26.78 -2.59 -1.51
C ASN A 228 -25.41 -2.20 -2.08
N PHE A 229 -24.72 -3.10 -2.80
CA PHE A 229 -23.42 -2.81 -3.39
C PHE A 229 -23.48 -1.84 -4.59
N TYR A 230 -24.66 -1.58 -5.16
CA TYR A 230 -24.83 -0.63 -6.26
C TYR A 230 -24.73 0.83 -5.79
N SER A 231 -24.87 1.10 -4.50
CA SER A 231 -24.65 2.43 -3.94
C SER A 231 -24.07 2.34 -2.53
N LEU A 232 -22.78 2.64 -2.41
CA LEU A 232 -22.11 2.84 -1.11
C LEU A 232 -22.71 4.00 -0.29
N ALA A 233 -23.66 4.76 -0.85
CA ALA A 233 -24.29 5.91 -0.20
C ALA A 233 -25.13 5.54 1.03
N GLY A 234 -25.46 4.26 1.23
CA GLY A 234 -26.25 3.79 2.38
C GLY A 234 -25.44 3.40 3.62
N PHE A 235 -24.11 3.25 3.52
CA PHE A 235 -23.29 2.79 4.64
C PHE A 235 -22.56 3.96 5.32
N PRO A 236 -22.55 4.04 6.67
CA PRO A 236 -21.87 5.09 7.39
C PRO A 236 -20.35 5.01 7.18
N ARG A 237 -19.80 6.06 6.57
CA ARG A 237 -18.37 6.16 6.26
C ARG A 237 -17.65 6.91 7.39
N VAL A 238 -16.66 6.26 8.00
CA VAL A 238 -15.78 6.88 8.99
C VAL A 238 -14.54 7.38 8.27
N ILE A 239 -14.28 8.69 8.34
CA ILE A 239 -13.15 9.35 7.70
C ILE A 239 -12.29 9.97 8.78
N GLY A 240 -10.99 9.65 8.78
CA GLY A 240 -10.02 10.33 9.62
C GLY A 240 -9.46 11.58 8.94
N GLU A 241 -9.03 12.54 9.75
CA GLU A 241 -8.41 13.77 9.25
C GLU A 241 -6.92 13.54 9.00
N THR A 242 -6.48 13.71 7.75
CA THR A 242 -5.05 13.62 7.43
C THR A 242 -4.31 14.79 8.07
N LYS A 243 -3.49 14.51 9.08
CA LYS A 243 -2.64 15.51 9.72
C LYS A 243 -1.45 15.81 8.82
N LEU A 244 -1.48 16.93 8.12
CA LEU A 244 -0.28 17.50 7.54
C LEU A 244 0.54 18.11 8.67
N LYS A 245 1.55 17.41 9.19
CA LYS A 245 2.58 18.09 9.98
C LYS A 245 3.31 19.06 9.04
N VAL A 246 2.98 20.35 9.12
CA VAL A 246 3.84 21.41 8.61
C VAL A 246 5.10 21.38 9.46
N ILE A 247 6.18 20.83 8.91
CA ILE A 247 7.49 20.93 9.55
C ILE A 247 7.95 22.35 9.33
N ASP A 248 8.04 23.12 10.41
CA ASP A 248 8.64 24.45 10.41
C ASP A 248 10.16 24.30 10.29
N PHE A 249 10.71 24.51 9.09
CA PHE A 249 12.15 24.43 8.83
C PHE A 249 12.94 25.59 9.48
N THR A 250 12.27 26.57 10.10
CA THR A 250 12.95 27.64 10.84
C THR A 250 13.27 27.23 12.28
N LYS A 251 12.75 26.10 12.77
CA LYS A 251 13.03 25.58 14.11
C LYS A 251 14.03 24.44 14.06
N PRO A 252 15.15 24.50 14.82
CA PRO A 252 16.00 23.35 15.01
C PRO A 252 15.17 22.17 15.50
N ARG A 253 15.44 20.99 14.95
CA ARG A 253 14.87 19.74 15.47
C ARG A 253 15.29 19.63 16.93
N GLU A 254 14.34 19.65 17.86
CA GLU A 254 14.62 19.25 19.23
C GLU A 254 15.00 17.78 19.19
N ASP A 255 16.30 17.50 19.25
CA ASP A 255 16.78 16.18 19.58
C ASP A 255 16.21 15.87 20.95
N LYS A 256 15.23 14.94 21.00
CA LYS A 256 14.86 14.29 22.24
C LYS A 256 16.13 13.66 22.77
N LYS A 257 16.78 14.34 23.73
CA LYS A 257 17.75 13.71 24.62
C LYS A 257 17.05 12.47 25.17
N VAL A 258 17.55 11.32 24.76
CA VAL A 258 17.31 10.09 25.51
C VAL A 258 18.01 10.34 26.84
N ASP A 259 17.24 10.65 27.87
CA ASP A 259 17.72 10.65 29.25
C ASP A 259 18.13 9.22 29.59
N ASN A 260 19.36 8.88 29.24
CA ASN A 260 20.12 7.84 29.91
C ASN A 260 20.64 8.46 31.22
N GLN A 261 19.80 8.51 32.24
CA GLN A 261 20.21 8.59 33.65
C GLN A 261 19.21 7.76 34.47
N GLU A 262 19.54 6.51 34.79
CA GLU A 262 20.26 6.05 35.99
C GLU A 262 19.32 5.85 37.19
N LYS A 263 19.19 4.60 37.69
CA LYS A 263 19.68 4.18 39.02
C LYS A 263 19.11 2.84 39.54
N TYR A 264 20.07 2.02 39.98
CA TYR A 264 20.04 0.81 40.83
C TYR A 264 19.45 -0.48 40.24
#